data_AF-A0AAU8IEF3-F1
#
_entry.id   AF-A0AAU8IEF3-F1
#
_cell.length_a   1.000
_cell.length_b   1.000
_cell.length_c   1.000
_cell.angle_alpha   90.00
_cell.angle_beta   90.00
_cell.angle_gamma   90.00
#
_symmetry.space_group_name_H-M   'P 1'
#
loop_
_entity.id
_entity.type
_entity.pdbx_description
1 polymer ?
#
loop_
_entity_poly.entity_id
_entity_poly.type
_entity_poly.pdbx_seq_one_letter_code
_entity_poly.pdbx_strand_id
1 'polypeptide(L)'
;MAEKPLDMEKWHKSIEPFLQSKLEEFHLLGLNHLSREEFWQFVKEKLEKAKGEKPERIHEVVAAVMALTVNDYMNKLRMDMFRDSPLDKEMDSGLFK
;
A
#
# COMPACT_ATOMS: atom_id res chain seq x y z
N MET A 1 -20.12 2.50 -13.63
CA MET A 1 -19.10 1.61 -14.24
C MET A 1 -18.47 0.84 -13.09
N ALA A 2 -18.61 -0.49 -13.08
CA ALA A 2 -18.05 -1.30 -12.00
C ALA A 2 -16.52 -1.24 -12.09
N GLU A 3 -15.87 -0.79 -11.02
CA GLU A 3 -14.41 -0.79 -10.95
C GLU A 3 -13.91 -2.23 -11.02
N LYS A 4 -13.18 -2.57 -12.09
CA LYS A 4 -12.53 -3.88 -12.17
C LYS A 4 -11.47 -3.95 -11.07
N PRO A 5 -11.47 -4.98 -10.22
CA PRO A 5 -10.40 -5.18 -9.25
C PRO A 5 -9.08 -5.37 -10.01
N LEU A 6 -8.02 -4.74 -9.50
CA LEU A 6 -6.68 -4.89 -10.05
C LEU A 6 -6.25 -6.33 -9.80
N ASP A 7 -6.08 -7.12 -10.86
CA ASP A 7 -5.57 -8.49 -10.76
C ASP A 7 -4.04 -8.44 -10.57
N MET A 8 -3.63 -7.98 -9.39
CA MET A 8 -2.24 -7.82 -8.97
C MET A 8 -1.51 -9.17 -8.87
N GLU A 9 -2.26 -10.23 -8.58
CA GLU A 9 -1.74 -11.60 -8.49
C GLU A 9 -1.15 -12.07 -9.83
N LYS A 10 -1.73 -11.63 -10.95
CA LYS A 10 -1.20 -11.90 -12.29
C LYS A 10 0.26 -11.46 -12.46
N TRP A 11 0.64 -10.33 -11.87
CA TRP A 11 1.97 -9.74 -12.07
C TRP A 11 2.93 -9.95 -10.90
N HIS A 12 2.46 -10.45 -9.75
CA HIS A 12 3.25 -10.61 -8.53
C HIS A 12 4.62 -11.27 -8.80
N LYS A 13 4.64 -12.43 -9.46
CA LYS A 13 5.91 -13.12 -9.82
C LYS A 13 6.82 -12.31 -10.75
N SER A 14 6.26 -11.47 -11.62
CA SER A 14 7.03 -10.69 -12.59
C SER A 14 7.63 -9.43 -11.97
N ILE A 15 6.94 -8.84 -10.99
CA ILE A 15 7.40 -7.62 -10.29
C ILE A 15 8.24 -7.93 -9.04
N GLU A 16 8.31 -9.21 -8.65
CA GLU A 16 9.03 -9.69 -7.48
C GLU A 16 10.45 -9.11 -7.31
N PRO A 17 11.31 -9.01 -8.36
CA PRO A 17 12.63 -8.40 -8.19
C PRO A 17 12.58 -6.92 -7.78
N PHE A 18 11.56 -6.18 -8.25
CA PHE A 18 11.36 -4.77 -7.89
C PHE A 18 10.81 -4.63 -6.48
N LEU A 19 9.91 -5.53 -6.06
CA LEU A 19 9.43 -5.58 -4.68
C LEU A 19 10.57 -5.83 -3.71
N GLN A 20 11.44 -6.81 -4.01
CA GLN A 20 12.61 -7.11 -3.19
C GLN A 20 13.57 -5.92 -3.12
N SER A 21 13.95 -5.36 -4.27
CA SER A 21 14.87 -4.21 -4.32
C SER A 21 14.32 -3.00 -3.55
N LYS A 22 13.01 -2.76 -3.63
CA LYS A 22 12.35 -1.66 -2.92
C LYS A 22 12.25 -1.90 -1.41
N LEU A 23 12.02 -3.14 -0.99
CA LEU A 23 12.03 -3.53 0.41
C LEU A 23 13.42 -3.34 1.03
N GLU A 24 14.47 -3.75 0.32
CA GLU A 24 15.86 -3.52 0.75
C GLU A 24 16.18 -2.03 0.89
N GLU A 25 15.70 -1.17 -0.03
CA GLU A 25 15.79 0.30 0.10
C GLU A 25 15.13 0.79 1.41
N PHE A 26 13.94 0.27 1.74
CA PHE A 26 13.24 0.65 2.97
C PHE A 26 14.01 0.20 4.22
N HIS A 27 14.62 -0.99 4.19
CA HIS A 27 15.50 -1.47 5.25
C HIS A 27 16.71 -0.56 5.41
N LEU A 28 17.39 -0.20 4.31
CA LEU A 28 18.52 0.74 4.33
C LEU A 28 18.15 2.11 4.91
N LEU A 29 16.90 2.54 4.73
CA LEU A 29 16.36 3.78 5.28
C LEU A 29 15.84 3.65 6.73
N GLY A 30 16.06 2.50 7.39
CA GLY A 30 15.81 2.30 8.82
C GLY A 30 14.58 1.45 9.15
N LEU A 31 13.82 0.96 8.16
CA LEU A 31 12.65 0.11 8.39
C LEU A 31 13.01 -1.39 8.44
N ASN A 32 14.08 -1.77 9.16
CA ASN A 32 14.63 -3.13 9.17
C ASN A 32 13.65 -4.26 9.56
N HIS A 33 12.57 -3.93 10.27
CA HIS A 33 11.58 -4.90 10.73
C HIS A 33 10.40 -5.08 9.77
N LEU A 34 10.35 -4.29 8.69
CA LEU A 34 9.29 -4.41 7.69
C LEU A 34 9.41 -5.75 6.97
N SER A 35 8.45 -6.64 7.20
CA SER A 35 8.42 -7.94 6.53
C SER A 35 7.99 -7.79 5.06
N ARG A 36 8.31 -8.81 4.27
CA ARG A 36 7.90 -8.91 2.88
C ARG A 36 6.38 -8.94 2.74
N GLU A 37 5.71 -9.66 3.61
CA GLU A 37 4.26 -9.80 3.63
C GLU A 37 3.59 -8.44 3.93
N GLU A 38 4.06 -7.73 4.96
CA GLU A 38 3.57 -6.39 5.30
C GLU A 38 3.81 -5.39 4.18
N PHE A 39 5.01 -5.43 3.56
CA PHE A 39 5.33 -4.58 2.42
C PHE A 39 4.42 -4.87 1.24
N TRP A 40 4.13 -6.14 0.94
CA TRP A 40 3.21 -6.51 -0.13
C TRP A 40 1.79 -6.01 0.14
N GLN A 41 1.29 -6.13 1.38
CA GLN A 41 -0.01 -5.55 1.74
C GLN A 41 -0.02 -4.03 1.53
N PHE A 42 1.03 -3.34 1.98
CA PHE A 42 1.17 -1.90 1.76
C PHE A 42 1.14 -1.51 0.28
N VAL A 43 1.88 -2.21 -0.58
CA VAL A 43 1.89 -1.98 -2.03
C VAL A 43 0.49 -2.14 -2.63
N LYS A 44 -0.22 -3.23 -2.29
CA LYS A 44 -1.58 -3.47 -2.77
C LYS A 44 -2.53 -2.35 -2.34
N GLU A 45 -2.53 -1.99 -1.07
CA GLU A 45 -3.38 -0.91 -0.57
C GLU A 45 -3.10 0.42 -1.27
N LYS A 46 -1.82 0.75 -1.54
CA LYS A 46 -1.45 1.99 -2.23
C LYS A 46 -1.92 2.02 -3.67
N LEU A 47 -1.83 0.88 -4.37
CA LEU A 47 -2.29 0.74 -5.76
C LEU A 47 -3.81 0.73 -5.87
N GLU A 48 -4.52 0.14 -4.91
CA GLU A 48 -5.98 0.17 -4.85
C GLU A 48 -6.53 1.57 -4.54
N LYS A 49 -5.85 2.32 -3.66
CA LYS A 49 -6.24 3.68 -3.25
C LYS A 49 -5.78 4.78 -4.23
N ALA A 50 -5.02 4.43 -5.26
CA ALA A 50 -4.54 5.39 -6.26
C ALA A 50 -5.75 6.01 -7.00
N LYS A 51 -5.95 7.32 -6.83
CA LYS A 51 -7.03 8.06 -7.49
C LYS A 51 -6.68 8.20 -8.98
N GLY A 52 -7.28 7.38 -9.85
CA GLY A 52 -7.07 7.44 -11.29
C GLY A 52 -7.34 6.10 -11.99
N GLU A 53 -6.85 5.99 -13.23
CA GLU A 53 -6.84 4.71 -13.94
C GLU A 53 -5.93 3.72 -13.22
N LYS A 54 -6.52 2.60 -12.82
CA LYS A 54 -5.82 1.46 -12.24
C LYS A 54 -4.77 0.96 -13.25
N PRO A 55 -3.50 0.75 -12.84
CA PRO A 55 -2.48 0.25 -13.75
C PRO A 55 -2.95 -0.94 -14.58
N GLU A 56 -2.95 -0.79 -15.90
CA GLU A 56 -3.37 -1.83 -16.85
C GLU A 56 -2.17 -2.58 -17.44
N ARG A 57 -0.97 -2.02 -17.27
CA ARG A 57 0.28 -2.56 -17.81
C ARG A 57 1.30 -2.80 -16.71
N ILE A 58 2.10 -3.85 -16.87
CA ILE A 58 3.12 -4.23 -15.88
C ILE A 58 4.11 -3.10 -15.56
N HIS A 59 4.50 -2.30 -16.56
CA HIS A 59 5.45 -1.21 -16.35
C HIS A 59 4.86 -0.08 -15.49
N GLU A 60 3.55 0.14 -15.52
CA GLU A 60 2.86 1.11 -14.67
C GLU A 60 2.86 0.64 -13.21
N VAL A 61 2.67 -0.66 -12.98
CA VAL A 61 2.79 -1.25 -11.63
C VAL A 61 4.20 -1.18 -11.10
N VAL A 62 5.19 -1.51 -11.93
CA VAL A 62 6.61 -1.35 -11.55
C VAL A 62 6.91 0.11 -11.22
N ALA A 63 6.49 1.05 -12.06
CA ALA A 63 6.70 2.48 -11.81
C ALA A 63 6.06 2.93 -10.48
N ALA A 64 4.84 2.48 -10.20
CA ALA A 64 4.15 2.79 -8.97
C ALA A 64 4.83 2.18 -7.73
N VAL A 65 5.30 0.92 -7.79
CA VAL A 65 6.10 0.29 -6.72
C VAL A 65 7.38 1.10 -6.48
N MET A 66 8.10 1.44 -7.54
CA MET A 66 9.37 2.17 -7.44
C MET A 66 9.19 3.61 -6.94
N ALA A 67 8.01 4.20 -7.12
CA ALA A 67 7.67 5.53 -6.63
C ALA A 67 7.33 5.57 -5.12
N LEU A 68 7.10 4.42 -4.47
CA LEU A 68 6.79 4.38 -3.04
C LEU A 68 7.95 4.90 -2.19
N THR A 69 7.62 5.61 -1.12
CA THR A 69 8.61 6.15 -0.18
C THR A 69 8.42 5.63 1.24
N VAL A 70 9.44 5.71 2.08
CA VAL A 70 9.31 5.44 3.52
C VAL A 70 8.24 6.34 4.16
N ASN A 71 8.16 7.59 3.71
CA ASN A 71 7.14 8.52 4.20
C ASN A 71 5.71 8.05 3.87
N ASP A 72 5.50 7.47 2.68
CA ASP A 72 4.22 6.86 2.31
C ASP A 72 3.81 5.74 3.26
N TYR A 73 4.75 4.88 3.64
CA TYR A 73 4.52 3.80 4.57
C TYR A 73 4.27 4.30 6.00
N MET A 74 5.04 5.27 6.47
CA MET A 74 4.83 5.89 7.78
C MET A 74 3.47 6.60 7.86
N ASN A 75 3.04 7.27 6.79
CA ASN A 75 1.70 7.86 6.73
C ASN A 75 0.61 6.79 6.82
N LYS A 76 0.80 5.66 6.15
CA LYS A 76 -0.12 4.51 6.23
C LYS A 76 -0.21 3.97 7.66
N LEU A 77 0.92 3.72 8.32
CA LEU A 77 0.95 3.25 9.70
C LEU A 77 0.23 4.21 10.66
N ARG A 78 0.47 5.53 10.52
CA ARG A 78 -0.24 6.52 11.33
C ARG A 78 -1.76 6.41 11.11
N MET A 79 -2.22 6.36 9.86
CA MET A 79 -3.65 6.25 9.53
C MET A 79 -4.27 4.98 10.13
N ASP A 80 -3.59 3.85 10.06
CA ASP A 80 -4.09 2.60 10.65
C ASP A 80 -4.21 2.69 12.17
N MET A 81 -3.21 3.28 12.84
CA MET A 81 -3.25 3.50 14.29
C MET A 81 -4.42 4.40 14.72
N PHE A 82 -4.77 5.41 13.90
CA PHE A 82 -5.94 6.24 14.16
C PHE A 82 -7.24 5.48 13.90
N ARG A 83 -7.30 4.66 12.84
CA ARG A 83 -8.46 3.83 12.52
C ARG A 83 -8.82 2.83 13.61
N ASP A 84 -7.81 2.29 14.28
CA ASP A 84 -7.99 1.33 15.38
C ASP A 84 -8.18 2.00 16.75
N SER A 85 -8.15 3.34 16.81
CA SER A 85 -8.34 4.12 18.04
C SER A 85 -9.79 4.10 18.53
N PRO A 86 -10.03 4.13 19.86
CA PRO A 86 -11.36 4.34 20.42
C PRO A 86 -12.06 5.61 19.89
N LEU A 87 -11.29 6.65 19.53
CA LEU A 87 -11.81 7.91 18.98
C LEU A 87 -12.50 7.72 17.62
N ASP A 88 -11.96 6.89 16.73
CA ASP A 88 -12.61 6.59 15.44
C ASP A 88 -13.92 5.82 15.66
N LYS A 89 -13.95 4.91 16.63
CA LYS A 89 -15.16 4.13 16.99
C LYS A 89 -16.26 5.00 17.61
N GLU A 90 -15.89 6.02 18.37
CA GLU A 90 -16.84 6.99 18.94
C GLU A 90 -17.39 7.93 17.86
N MET A 91 -16.58 8.38 16.92
CA MET A 91 -17.00 9.25 15.80
C MET A 91 -18.00 8.57 14.86
N ASP A 92 -17.81 7.27 14.54
CA ASP A 92 -18.76 6.51 13.72
C ASP A 92 -20.10 6.28 14.44
N SER A 93 -20.10 6.22 15.78
CA SER A 93 -21.30 6.04 16.59
C SER A 93 -22.12 7.32 16.82
N GLY A 94 -21.50 8.49 16.62
CA GLY A 94 -22.07 9.80 16.96
C GLY A 94 -22.81 10.52 15.83
N LEU A 95 -22.81 9.98 14.61
CA LEU A 95 -23.43 10.64 13.43
C LEU A 95 -24.90 10.25 13.17
N PHE A 96 -25.48 9.35 13.98
CA PHE A 96 -26.89 9.00 13.93
C PHE A 96 -27.51 8.97 15.33
N LYS A 97 -27.68 10.15 15.93
CA LYS A 97 -28.71 10.41 16.95
C LYS A 97 -29.27 11.80 16.79
#